data_AF-A0A428QZH9-F1
#
_entry.id   AF-A0A428QZH9-F1
#
_cell.length_a   1.000
_cell.length_b   1.000
_cell.length_c   1.000
_cell.angle_alpha   90.00
_cell.angle_beta   90.00
_cell.angle_gamma   90.00
#
_symmetry.space_group_name_H-M   'P 1'
#
loop_
_entity.id
_entity.type
_entity.pdbx_description
1 polymer ?
#
loop_
_entity_poly.entity_id
_entity_poly.type
_entity_poly.pdbx_seq_one_letter_code
_entity_poly.pdbx_strand_id
1 'polypeptide(L)'
;MALSKKLKQLDLVHPATTPSQTEPPASAISTQHLNAPPSAEQRRKSISGLHNTEESDIDKISRAIASGEPLDDEQIVLFERIMKWEIDALSDELKGTASTADKAYPHNLSFIDHYKWIPLPTLVYELEYPRSDSISWTYVFEKLAAMVGVLFVMIQVSQHSMYPVVMKTVEMKENGVPLGERFQQFPWLLSQLIFPFMMEYLLAWYLIWETILNILAELTYFADRSFYDAWWNSVSWDQFARDWNRPVHIFLLRHVYHSSISSLKVNKHTATLITFFLSACVHELVMWCLFKKLRGYLLFLQMCQLPVY
;
A
#
# COMPACT_ATOMS: atom_id res chain seq x y z
N MET A 1 1.88 25.07 10.92
CA MET A 1 2.54 26.39 11.13
C MET A 1 1.63 27.59 10.87
N ALA A 2 0.87 27.64 9.75
CA ALA A 2 -0.02 28.76 9.45
C ALA A 2 -1.18 28.91 10.46
N LEU A 3 -1.88 27.82 10.79
CA LEU A 3 -2.98 27.80 11.77
C LEU A 3 -2.57 28.28 13.17
N SER A 4 -1.41 27.83 13.67
CA SER A 4 -0.89 28.26 14.97
C SER A 4 -0.57 29.76 15.02
N LYS A 5 -0.17 30.36 13.88
CA LYS A 5 0.03 31.82 13.78
C LYS A 5 -1.32 32.56 13.77
N LYS A 6 -2.35 31.98 13.16
CA LYS A 6 -3.72 32.51 13.15
C LYS A 6 -4.39 32.44 14.53
N LEU A 7 -4.19 31.36 15.28
CA LEU A 7 -4.62 31.26 16.67
C LEU A 7 -4.02 32.40 17.53
N LYS A 8 -2.72 32.65 17.40
CA LYS A 8 -2.06 33.79 18.06
C LYS A 8 -2.59 35.16 17.62
N GLN A 9 -3.14 35.28 16.42
CA GLN A 9 -3.79 36.53 15.96
C GLN A 9 -5.17 36.69 16.59
N LEU A 10 -5.91 35.58 16.79
CA LEU A 10 -7.20 35.60 17.49
C LEU A 10 -7.04 36.02 18.97
N ASP A 11 -6.00 35.55 19.65
CA ASP A 11 -5.69 35.93 21.04
C ASP A 11 -5.44 37.45 21.21
N LEU A 12 -5.15 38.16 20.13
CA LEU A 12 -4.89 39.61 20.11
C LEU A 12 -6.14 40.44 19.77
N VAL A 13 -7.27 39.82 19.43
CA VAL A 13 -8.52 40.52 19.11
C VAL A 13 -9.24 40.90 20.40
N HIS A 14 -9.61 42.17 20.53
CA HIS A 14 -10.40 42.64 21.67
C HIS A 14 -11.88 42.32 21.48
N PRO A 15 -12.56 41.78 22.51
CA PRO A 15 -13.97 41.41 22.43
C PRO A 15 -14.87 42.65 22.35
N ALA A 16 -15.87 42.61 21.47
CA ALA A 16 -16.90 43.63 21.43
C ALA A 16 -18.13 43.22 22.24
N THR A 17 -18.64 44.14 23.06
CA THR A 17 -19.80 43.94 23.96
C THR A 17 -21.16 43.91 23.23
N THR A 18 -21.15 43.92 21.89
CA THR A 18 -22.33 43.98 21.03
C THR A 18 -22.23 42.90 19.95
N PRO A 19 -23.36 42.28 19.52
CA PRO A 19 -23.32 41.21 18.55
C PRO A 19 -22.61 41.67 17.27
N SER A 20 -21.50 41.01 16.97
CA SER A 20 -20.68 41.31 15.81
C SER A 20 -21.45 41.01 14.51
N GLN A 21 -21.25 41.86 13.50
CA GLN A 21 -21.77 41.65 12.15
C GLN A 21 -20.82 40.80 11.28
N THR A 22 -19.70 40.34 11.84
CA THR A 22 -18.68 39.59 11.10
C THR A 22 -19.18 38.19 10.77
N GLU A 23 -19.20 37.86 9.48
CA GLU A 23 -19.52 36.53 8.99
C GLU A 23 -18.31 35.57 9.12
N PRO A 24 -18.51 34.30 9.53
CA PRO A 24 -19.79 33.66 9.85
C PRO A 24 -20.25 33.88 11.32
N PRO A 25 -21.58 33.97 11.57
CA PRO A 25 -22.11 33.97 12.93
C PRO A 25 -21.86 32.62 13.62
N ALA A 26 -21.69 32.64 14.94
CA ALA A 26 -21.38 31.44 15.73
C ALA A 26 -22.39 30.29 15.56
N SER A 27 -23.65 30.62 15.27
CA SER A 27 -24.74 29.67 15.02
C SER A 27 -24.69 28.96 13.66
N ALA A 28 -23.92 29.48 12.70
CA ALA A 28 -23.81 28.89 11.36
C ALA A 28 -22.79 27.74 11.29
N ILE A 29 -21.92 27.60 12.30
CA ILE A 29 -20.89 26.56 12.31
C ILE A 29 -21.36 25.36 13.14
N SER A 30 -21.41 24.18 12.52
CA SER A 30 -21.81 22.95 13.20
C SER A 30 -20.73 22.48 14.17
N THR A 31 -21.03 22.44 15.47
CA THR A 31 -20.08 22.05 16.52
C THR A 31 -20.09 20.57 16.87
N GLN A 32 -20.97 19.78 16.23
CA GLN A 32 -21.19 18.37 16.61
C GLN A 32 -19.93 17.50 16.42
N HIS A 33 -19.08 17.83 15.45
CA HIS A 33 -17.85 17.10 15.15
C HIS A 33 -16.70 17.41 16.12
N LEU A 34 -16.74 18.54 16.83
CA LEU A 34 -15.68 18.99 17.75
C LEU A 34 -15.60 18.17 19.04
N ASN A 35 -16.65 17.39 19.34
CA ASN A 35 -16.74 16.58 20.56
C ASN A 35 -16.09 15.19 20.42
N ALA A 36 -15.66 14.81 19.21
CA ALA A 36 -15.04 13.53 18.93
C ALA A 36 -13.69 13.72 18.22
N PRO A 37 -12.72 12.82 18.44
CA PRO A 37 -11.51 12.80 17.63
C PRO A 37 -11.86 12.52 16.15
N PRO A 38 -11.10 13.07 15.20
CA PRO A 38 -11.40 12.94 13.77
C PRO A 38 -11.43 11.47 13.33
N SER A 39 -12.53 11.08 12.69
CA SER A 39 -12.68 9.72 12.15
C SER A 39 -11.69 9.47 11.01
N ALA A 40 -11.33 8.21 10.74
CA ALA A 40 -10.46 7.86 9.62
C ALA A 40 -11.01 8.33 8.26
N GLU A 41 -12.33 8.50 8.13
CA GLU A 41 -12.97 9.07 6.94
C GLU A 41 -12.81 10.59 6.84
N GLN A 42 -12.93 11.31 7.97
CA GLN A 42 -12.68 12.75 8.02
C GLN A 42 -11.21 13.06 7.70
N ARG A 43 -10.28 12.24 8.20
CA ARG A 43 -8.85 12.29 7.86
C ARG A 43 -8.53 11.98 6.39
N ARG A 44 -9.32 11.13 5.73
CA ARG A 44 -9.18 10.90 4.28
C ARG A 44 -9.69 12.08 3.45
N LYS A 45 -10.76 12.74 3.92
CA LYS A 45 -11.32 13.92 3.23
C LYS A 45 -10.36 15.10 3.26
N SER A 46 -9.66 15.35 4.37
CA SER A 46 -8.61 16.37 4.48
C SER A 46 -7.45 16.12 3.49
N ILE A 47 -6.95 14.89 3.39
CA ILE A 47 -5.86 14.49 2.47
C ILE A 47 -6.24 14.63 0.99
N SER A 48 -7.48 14.25 0.65
CA SER A 48 -7.89 14.14 -0.75
C SER A 48 -8.11 15.47 -1.47
N GLY A 49 -8.11 16.60 -0.75
CA GLY A 49 -8.51 17.88 -1.32
C GLY A 49 -9.93 17.85 -1.90
N LEU A 50 -10.75 16.84 -1.56
CA LEU A 50 -12.21 16.85 -1.76
C LEU A 50 -12.82 17.83 -0.75
N HIS A 51 -12.39 19.09 -0.82
CA HIS A 51 -13.32 20.16 -0.58
C HIS A 51 -14.38 20.02 -1.66
N ASN A 52 -15.60 19.67 -1.25
CA ASN A 52 -16.76 20.12 -2.01
C ASN A 52 -16.58 21.62 -2.25
N THR A 53 -17.20 22.14 -3.28
CA THR A 53 -17.18 23.55 -3.69
C THR A 53 -17.59 24.56 -2.59
N GLU A 54 -17.83 24.09 -1.37
CA GLU A 54 -18.05 24.82 -0.14
C GLU A 54 -16.72 25.11 0.55
N GLU A 55 -16.42 26.38 0.71
CA GLU A 55 -15.24 26.86 1.42
C GLU A 55 -15.13 26.28 2.84
N SER A 56 -13.91 25.89 3.24
CA SER A 56 -13.65 25.31 4.56
C SER A 56 -14.12 26.24 5.67
N ASP A 57 -14.67 25.67 6.74
CA ASP A 57 -14.96 26.45 7.95
C ASP A 57 -13.69 27.14 8.48
N ILE A 58 -12.51 26.53 8.30
CA ILE A 58 -11.21 27.15 8.58
C ILE A 58 -10.91 28.33 7.67
N ASP A 59 -11.23 28.24 6.38
CA ASP A 59 -10.99 29.34 5.42
C ASP A 59 -11.90 30.53 5.74
N LYS A 60 -13.18 30.26 6.07
CA LYS A 60 -14.13 31.28 6.55
C LYS A 60 -13.67 31.94 7.84
N ILE A 61 -13.23 31.15 8.83
CA ILE A 61 -12.67 31.65 10.10
C ILE A 61 -11.40 32.47 9.83
N SER A 62 -10.54 32.01 8.92
CA SER A 62 -9.30 32.70 8.58
C SER A 62 -9.54 34.07 7.93
N ARG A 63 -10.62 34.20 7.14
CA ARG A 63 -11.06 35.48 6.55
C ARG A 63 -11.67 36.40 7.61
N ALA A 64 -12.49 35.88 8.51
CA ALA A 64 -13.06 36.65 9.63
C ALA A 64 -11.97 37.20 10.56
N ILE A 65 -10.90 36.43 10.81
CA ILE A 65 -9.74 36.90 11.59
C ILE A 65 -8.91 37.93 10.78
N ALA A 66 -8.85 37.79 9.45
CA ALA A 66 -8.09 38.69 8.59
C ALA A 66 -8.79 40.02 8.31
N SER A 67 -10.13 40.09 8.42
CA SER A 67 -10.90 41.32 8.21
C SER A 67 -10.65 42.36 9.32
N GLY A 68 -10.21 41.93 10.51
CA GLY A 68 -9.88 42.82 11.63
C GLY A 68 -11.11 43.48 12.26
N GLU A 69 -12.31 42.98 11.95
CA GLU A 69 -13.56 43.43 12.56
C GLU A 69 -13.68 42.93 14.01
N PRO A 70 -14.39 43.66 14.89
CA PRO A 70 -14.63 43.22 16.26
C PRO A 70 -15.43 41.92 16.28
N LEU A 71 -14.89 40.89 16.92
CA LEU A 71 -15.55 39.59 17.10
C LEU A 71 -16.31 39.57 18.44
N ASP A 72 -17.43 38.87 18.47
CA ASP A 72 -18.19 38.61 19.69
C ASP A 72 -17.49 37.56 20.57
N ASP A 73 -17.72 37.59 21.88
CA ASP A 73 -17.14 36.66 22.85
C ASP A 73 -17.45 35.19 22.49
N GLU A 74 -18.68 34.92 22.03
CA GLU A 74 -19.10 33.59 21.60
C GLU A 74 -18.38 33.12 20.32
N GLN A 75 -18.10 34.04 19.38
CA GLN A 75 -17.36 33.73 18.15
C GLN A 75 -15.89 33.45 18.43
N ILE A 76 -15.26 34.21 19.33
CA ILE A 76 -13.86 34.02 19.71
C ILE A 76 -13.66 32.64 20.33
N VAL A 77 -14.50 32.27 21.30
CA VAL A 77 -14.43 30.95 21.96
C VAL A 77 -14.66 29.81 20.96
N LEU A 78 -15.61 29.98 20.04
CA LEU A 78 -15.89 28.98 19.02
C LEU A 78 -14.74 28.81 18.03
N PHE A 79 -14.17 29.91 17.52
CA PHE A 79 -13.07 29.88 16.58
C PHE A 79 -11.80 29.31 17.21
N GLU A 80 -11.53 29.67 18.46
CA GLU A 80 -10.43 29.10 19.24
C GLU A 80 -10.60 27.57 19.39
N ARG A 81 -11.81 27.11 19.73
CA ARG A 81 -12.10 25.67 19.87
C ARG A 81 -11.91 24.91 18.56
N ILE A 82 -12.39 25.45 17.45
CA ILE A 82 -12.26 24.84 16.12
C ILE A 82 -10.78 24.78 15.70
N MET A 83 -10.04 25.88 15.86
CA MET A 83 -8.63 25.90 15.50
C MET A 83 -7.79 24.97 16.37
N LYS A 84 -8.06 24.86 17.68
CA LYS A 84 -7.40 23.90 18.56
C LYS A 84 -7.70 22.46 18.13
N TRP A 85 -8.96 22.14 17.87
CA TRP A 85 -9.36 20.82 17.40
C TRP A 85 -8.68 20.45 16.09
N GLU A 86 -8.60 21.37 15.12
CA GLU A 86 -7.92 21.14 13.84
C GLU A 86 -6.40 20.98 14.00
N ILE A 87 -5.78 21.79 14.87
CA ILE A 87 -4.35 21.65 15.19
C ILE A 87 -4.08 20.30 15.83
N ASP A 88 -4.93 19.84 16.74
CA ASP A 88 -4.80 18.54 17.40
C ASP A 88 -5.01 17.40 16.40
N ALA A 89 -6.00 17.53 15.51
CA ALA A 89 -6.27 16.58 14.42
C ALA A 89 -5.06 16.44 13.48
N LEU A 90 -4.51 17.56 13.00
CA LEU A 90 -3.33 17.57 12.13
C LEU A 90 -2.07 17.08 12.86
N SER A 91 -1.94 17.37 14.16
CA SER A 91 -0.81 16.91 14.97
C SER A 91 -0.86 15.39 15.19
N ASP A 92 -2.06 14.83 15.41
CA ASP A 92 -2.26 13.38 15.47
C ASP A 92 -1.96 12.71 14.12
N GLU A 93 -2.38 13.31 13.01
CA GLU A 93 -2.04 12.83 11.66
C GLU A 93 -0.52 12.85 11.39
N LEU A 94 0.17 13.93 11.77
CA LEU A 94 1.64 14.05 11.65
C LEU A 94 2.38 13.04 12.52
N LYS A 95 1.81 12.69 13.66
CA LYS A 95 2.35 11.66 14.56
C LYS A 95 2.22 10.27 13.92
N GLY A 96 1.14 10.01 13.19
CA GLY A 96 0.96 8.78 12.42
C GLY A 96 1.13 7.53 13.29
N THR A 97 2.05 6.63 12.91
CA THR A 97 2.36 5.42 13.69
C THR A 97 3.45 5.62 14.75
N ALA A 98 4.01 6.82 14.89
CA ALA A 98 5.11 7.08 15.83
C ALA A 98 4.61 7.08 17.29
N SER A 99 5.20 6.22 18.11
CA SER A 99 4.98 6.20 19.56
C SER A 99 5.51 7.46 20.25
N THR A 100 6.63 8.00 19.75
CA THR A 100 7.40 9.10 20.38
C THR A 100 7.48 10.31 19.47
N ALA A 101 7.41 11.52 20.05
CA ALA A 101 7.48 12.78 19.31
C ALA A 101 8.78 12.97 18.49
N ASP A 102 9.88 12.36 18.93
CA ASP A 102 11.18 12.43 18.23
C ASP A 102 11.22 11.64 16.92
N LYS A 103 10.32 10.66 16.76
CA LYS A 103 10.15 9.86 15.53
C LYS A 103 9.00 10.37 14.66
N ALA A 104 8.23 11.33 15.15
CA ALA A 104 7.17 11.96 14.38
C ALA A 104 7.76 12.99 13.40
N TYR A 105 6.96 13.38 12.42
CA TYR A 105 7.31 14.51 11.56
C TYR A 105 7.54 15.78 12.41
N PRO A 106 8.59 16.59 12.14
CA PRO A 106 9.50 16.55 10.99
C PRO A 106 10.82 15.78 11.20
N HIS A 107 11.05 15.25 12.40
CA HIS A 107 12.36 14.71 12.80
C HIS A 107 12.71 13.36 12.15
N ASN A 108 11.74 12.70 11.51
CA ASN A 108 11.93 11.44 10.80
C ASN A 108 12.55 11.59 9.38
N LEU A 109 12.70 12.81 8.87
CA LEU A 109 13.18 13.08 7.51
C LEU A 109 14.72 13.08 7.43
N SER A 110 15.33 11.95 7.77
CA SER A 110 16.78 11.73 7.65
C SER A 110 17.10 10.76 6.51
N PHE A 111 18.18 11.02 5.78
CA PHE A 111 18.73 10.06 4.80
C PHE A 111 19.04 8.71 5.46
N ILE A 112 19.46 8.72 6.72
CA ILE A 112 19.76 7.51 7.48
C ILE A 112 18.50 6.65 7.62
N ASP A 113 17.36 7.26 7.92
CA ASP A 113 16.10 6.53 8.10
C ASP A 113 15.53 6.03 6.78
N HIS A 114 15.79 6.74 5.67
CA HIS A 114 15.50 6.25 4.33
C HIS A 114 16.31 4.99 3.99
N TYR A 115 17.63 4.99 4.22
CA TYR A 115 18.47 3.81 3.96
C TYR A 115 18.14 2.62 4.88
N LYS A 116 17.71 2.87 6.12
CA LYS A 116 17.20 1.81 7.02
C LYS A 116 15.92 1.17 6.52
N TRP A 117 15.11 1.88 5.73
CA TRP A 117 13.85 1.37 5.20
C TRP A 117 14.03 0.45 4.00
N ILE A 118 14.98 0.73 3.11
CA ILE A 118 15.25 -0.05 1.89
C ILE A 118 15.35 -1.58 2.13
N PRO A 119 16.06 -2.09 3.16
CA PRO A 119 16.17 -3.53 3.39
C PRO A 119 14.96 -4.14 4.13
N LEU A 120 13.98 -3.36 4.59
CA LEU A 120 12.82 -3.92 5.28
C LEU A 120 11.94 -4.70 4.30
N PRO A 121 11.37 -5.85 4.70
CA PRO A 121 10.50 -6.66 3.85
C PRO A 121 9.08 -6.06 3.71
N THR A 122 8.98 -4.75 3.50
CA THR A 122 7.71 -4.02 3.32
C THR A 122 7.81 -3.02 2.18
N LEU A 123 6.69 -2.81 1.50
CA LEU A 123 6.57 -1.87 0.38
C LEU A 123 5.90 -0.56 0.79
N VAL A 124 5.38 -0.48 2.01
CA VAL A 124 4.70 0.72 2.53
C VAL A 124 5.54 1.33 3.63
N TYR A 125 5.94 2.58 3.42
CA TYR A 125 6.65 3.36 4.43
C TYR A 125 5.71 3.76 5.57
N GLU A 126 6.10 3.43 6.80
CA GLU A 126 5.47 3.87 8.04
C GLU A 126 6.55 4.52 8.93
N LEU A 127 6.12 5.45 9.80
CA LEU A 127 7.03 6.20 10.69
C LEU A 127 7.71 5.27 11.71
N GLU A 128 6.95 4.32 12.22
CA GLU A 128 7.44 3.30 13.13
C GLU A 128 6.86 1.94 12.75
N TYR A 129 7.73 0.94 12.80
CA TYR A 129 7.39 -0.46 12.61
C TYR A 129 7.57 -1.22 13.92
N PRO A 130 6.76 -2.25 14.20
CA PRO A 130 6.98 -3.13 15.33
C PRO A 130 8.33 -3.84 15.15
N ARG A 131 9.19 -3.75 16.17
CA ARG A 131 10.52 -4.35 16.16
C ARG A 131 10.65 -5.51 17.14
N SER A 132 11.47 -6.48 16.76
CA SER A 132 11.89 -7.57 17.66
C SER A 132 12.98 -7.09 18.61
N ASP A 133 12.98 -7.57 19.85
CA ASP A 133 13.99 -7.21 20.85
C ASP A 133 15.36 -7.86 20.58
N SER A 134 15.38 -9.01 19.91
CA SER A 134 16.61 -9.76 19.62
C SER A 134 16.53 -10.53 18.31
N ILE A 135 17.71 -10.90 17.78
CA ILE A 135 17.86 -11.78 16.62
C ILE A 135 17.99 -13.22 17.13
N SER A 136 17.06 -14.07 16.75
CA SER A 136 17.08 -15.50 16.99
C SER A 136 17.89 -16.22 15.91
N TRP A 137 19.21 -16.30 16.10
CA TRP A 137 20.11 -16.93 15.13
C TRP A 137 19.74 -18.37 14.78
N THR A 138 19.19 -19.13 15.73
CA THR A 138 18.69 -20.49 15.48
C THR A 138 17.59 -20.49 14.41
N TYR A 139 16.66 -19.54 14.47
CA TYR A 139 15.60 -19.39 13.47
C TYR A 139 16.18 -18.98 12.11
N VAL A 140 17.15 -18.06 12.08
CA VAL A 140 17.85 -17.68 10.84
C VAL A 140 18.52 -18.89 10.20
N PHE A 141 19.27 -19.69 10.97
CA PHE A 141 19.94 -20.88 10.44
C PHE A 141 18.97 -21.96 9.99
N GLU A 142 17.87 -22.17 10.72
CA GLU A 142 16.80 -23.09 10.31
C GLU A 142 16.19 -22.67 8.97
N LYS A 143 15.80 -21.40 8.83
CA LYS A 143 15.24 -20.87 7.58
C LYS A 143 16.26 -20.87 6.45
N LEU A 144 17.54 -20.59 6.74
CA LEU A 144 18.60 -20.65 5.75
C LEU A 144 18.84 -22.08 5.25
N ALA A 145 18.83 -23.07 6.14
CA ALA A 145 18.91 -24.48 5.76
C ALA A 145 17.70 -24.90 4.92
N ALA A 146 16.49 -24.47 5.31
CA ALA A 146 15.28 -24.69 4.52
C ALA A 146 15.37 -24.04 3.13
N MET A 147 15.89 -22.81 3.02
CA MET A 147 16.09 -22.11 1.76
C MET A 147 17.01 -22.90 0.81
N VAL A 148 18.15 -23.38 1.30
CA VAL A 148 19.10 -24.19 0.51
C VAL A 148 18.46 -25.53 0.12
N GLY A 149 17.74 -26.19 1.04
CA GLY A 149 17.04 -27.45 0.77
C GLY A 149 15.96 -27.31 -0.30
N VAL A 150 15.14 -26.26 -0.23
CA VAL A 150 14.10 -25.98 -1.22
C VAL A 150 14.72 -25.67 -2.59
N LEU A 151 15.77 -24.86 -2.65
CA LEU A 151 16.49 -24.60 -3.91
C LEU A 151 17.04 -25.89 -4.53
N PHE A 152 17.59 -26.79 -3.71
CA PHE A 152 18.06 -28.09 -4.20
C PHE A 152 16.91 -28.91 -4.78
N VAL A 153 15.77 -28.99 -4.10
CA VAL A 153 14.59 -29.71 -4.58
C VAL A 153 14.07 -29.11 -5.88
N MET A 154 13.99 -27.78 -5.99
CA MET A 154 13.59 -27.09 -7.23
C MET A 154 14.52 -27.45 -8.40
N ILE A 155 15.84 -27.43 -8.17
CA ILE A 155 16.79 -27.84 -9.22
C ILE A 155 16.55 -29.30 -9.62
N GLN A 156 16.32 -30.21 -8.66
CA GLN A 156 16.05 -31.62 -8.96
C GLN A 156 14.75 -31.82 -9.76
N VAL A 157 13.65 -31.15 -9.38
CA VAL A 157 12.37 -31.22 -10.08
C VAL A 157 12.49 -30.66 -11.49
N SER A 158 13.16 -29.52 -11.65
CA SER A 158 13.41 -28.92 -12.96
C SER A 158 14.23 -29.84 -13.87
N GLN A 159 15.32 -30.42 -13.37
CA GLN A 159 16.19 -31.30 -14.16
C GLN A 159 15.52 -32.64 -14.50
N HIS A 160 14.78 -33.24 -13.56
CA HIS A 160 14.20 -34.57 -13.76
C HIS A 160 12.87 -34.54 -14.52
N SER A 161 12.01 -33.54 -14.27
CA SER A 161 10.64 -33.52 -14.79
C SER A 161 10.42 -32.49 -15.89
N MET A 162 11.03 -31.31 -15.82
CA MET A 162 10.79 -30.24 -16.82
C MET A 162 11.74 -30.35 -18.02
N TYR A 163 13.04 -30.50 -17.76
CA TYR A 163 14.08 -30.54 -18.79
C TYR A 163 13.82 -31.57 -19.91
N PRO A 164 13.49 -32.85 -19.64
CA PRO A 164 13.28 -33.83 -20.70
C PRO A 164 12.08 -33.48 -21.60
N VAL A 165 11.01 -32.92 -21.01
CA VAL A 165 9.82 -32.51 -21.78
C VAL A 165 10.16 -31.33 -22.69
N VAL A 166 10.91 -30.35 -22.17
CA VAL A 166 11.37 -29.20 -22.97
C VAL A 166 12.31 -29.65 -24.08
N MET A 167 13.27 -30.54 -23.80
CA MET A 167 14.19 -31.05 -24.83
C MET A 167 13.45 -31.77 -25.97
N LYS A 168 12.44 -32.58 -25.64
CA LYS A 168 11.57 -33.19 -26.65
C LYS A 168 10.88 -32.15 -27.55
N THR A 169 10.45 -31.01 -27.01
CA THR A 169 9.88 -29.93 -27.84
C THR A 169 10.91 -29.23 -28.72
N VAL A 170 12.15 -29.10 -28.26
CA VAL A 170 13.25 -28.52 -29.03
C VAL A 170 13.64 -29.45 -30.18
N GLU A 171 13.77 -30.75 -29.93
CA GLU A 171 14.05 -31.75 -30.96
C GLU A 171 12.95 -31.76 -32.05
N MET A 172 11.67 -31.72 -31.66
CA MET A 172 10.57 -31.58 -32.63
C MET A 172 10.66 -30.29 -33.44
N LYS A 173 11.18 -29.22 -32.83
CA LYS A 173 11.41 -27.93 -33.50
C LYS A 173 12.51 -28.06 -34.56
N GLU A 174 13.64 -28.64 -34.18
CA GLU A 174 14.84 -28.82 -35.01
C GLU A 174 14.62 -29.81 -36.15
N ASN A 175 13.88 -30.90 -35.89
CA ASN A 175 13.52 -31.91 -36.89
C ASN A 175 12.47 -31.42 -37.91
N GLY A 176 12.04 -30.16 -37.84
CA GLY A 176 11.14 -29.58 -38.84
C GLY A 176 9.71 -30.11 -38.83
N VAL A 177 9.28 -30.77 -37.75
CA VAL A 177 7.91 -31.33 -37.62
C VAL A 177 6.86 -30.24 -37.91
N PRO A 178 5.86 -30.50 -38.77
CA PRO A 178 4.85 -29.50 -39.13
C PRO A 178 4.05 -29.02 -37.92
N LEU A 179 3.61 -27.75 -37.94
CA LEU A 179 2.91 -27.11 -36.82
C LEU A 179 1.64 -27.87 -36.37
N GLY A 180 0.90 -28.47 -37.31
CA GLY A 180 -0.32 -29.21 -37.01
C GLY A 180 -0.07 -30.41 -36.10
N GLU A 181 1.01 -31.15 -36.32
CA GLU A 181 1.38 -32.31 -35.52
C GLU A 181 1.91 -31.89 -34.13
N ARG A 182 2.67 -30.79 -34.06
CA ARG A 182 3.08 -30.20 -32.77
C ARG A 182 1.89 -29.77 -31.93
N PHE A 183 0.85 -29.20 -32.56
CA PHE A 183 -0.36 -28.78 -31.86
C PHE A 183 -1.14 -29.97 -31.29
N GLN A 184 -1.16 -31.11 -31.98
CA GLN A 184 -1.79 -32.33 -31.46
C GLN A 184 -1.05 -32.90 -30.25
N GLN A 185 0.28 -32.79 -30.20
CA GLN A 185 1.08 -33.26 -29.06
C GLN A 185 1.12 -32.26 -27.89
N PHE A 186 0.76 -31.00 -28.13
CA PHE A 186 0.82 -29.93 -27.13
C PHE A 186 0.02 -30.22 -25.85
N PRO A 187 -1.23 -30.73 -25.88
CA PRO A 187 -1.96 -31.06 -24.66
C PRO A 187 -1.27 -32.12 -23.80
N TRP A 188 -0.60 -33.09 -24.43
CA TRP A 188 0.15 -34.14 -23.72
C TRP A 188 1.40 -33.56 -23.04
N LEU A 189 2.15 -32.73 -23.76
CA LEU A 189 3.32 -32.04 -23.21
C LEU A 189 2.91 -31.09 -22.07
N LEU A 190 1.82 -30.36 -22.25
CA LEU A 190 1.28 -29.47 -21.23
C LEU A 190 0.85 -30.26 -19.99
N SER A 191 0.14 -31.37 -20.14
CA SER A 191 -0.25 -32.25 -19.02
C SER A 191 0.96 -32.74 -18.22
N GLN A 192 2.03 -33.16 -18.90
CA GLN A 192 3.28 -33.57 -18.24
C GLN A 192 3.99 -32.42 -17.51
N LEU A 193 3.82 -31.18 -17.99
CA LEU A 193 4.42 -29.98 -17.40
C LEU A 193 3.59 -29.36 -16.29
N ILE A 194 2.27 -29.50 -16.29
CA ILE A 194 1.37 -28.87 -15.30
C ILE A 194 1.78 -29.23 -13.87
N PHE A 195 2.02 -30.51 -13.60
CA PHE A 195 2.35 -30.96 -12.24
C PHE A 195 3.72 -30.44 -11.76
N PRO A 196 4.82 -30.59 -12.52
CA PRO A 196 6.10 -29.97 -12.18
C PRO A 196 6.01 -28.45 -12.04
N PHE A 197 5.29 -27.75 -12.92
CA PHE A 197 5.11 -26.30 -12.80
C PHE A 197 4.34 -25.91 -11.54
N MET A 198 3.30 -26.65 -11.18
CA MET A 198 2.56 -26.41 -9.95
C MET A 198 3.45 -26.62 -8.71
N MET A 199 4.26 -27.67 -8.72
CA MET A 199 5.22 -27.94 -7.64
C MET A 199 6.25 -26.81 -7.53
N GLU A 200 6.87 -26.40 -8.64
CA GLU A 200 7.80 -25.27 -8.66
C GLU A 200 7.15 -23.96 -8.21
N TYR A 201 5.90 -23.71 -8.60
CA TYR A 201 5.16 -22.53 -8.19
C TYR A 201 4.97 -22.49 -6.66
N LEU A 202 4.58 -23.61 -6.05
CA LEU A 202 4.42 -23.70 -4.59
C LEU A 202 5.76 -23.62 -3.85
N LEU A 203 6.82 -24.26 -4.38
CA LEU A 203 8.16 -24.19 -3.81
C LEU A 203 8.75 -22.78 -3.90
N ALA A 204 8.57 -22.10 -5.03
CA ALA A 204 8.99 -20.71 -5.21
C ALA A 204 8.25 -19.78 -4.25
N TRP A 205 6.94 -19.98 -4.07
CA TRP A 205 6.18 -19.22 -3.07
C TRP A 205 6.74 -19.43 -1.66
N TYR A 206 6.93 -20.68 -1.24
CA TYR A 206 7.50 -21.01 0.07
C TYR A 206 8.91 -20.42 0.23
N LEU A 207 9.75 -20.55 -0.79
CA LEU A 207 11.10 -20.01 -0.79
C LEU A 207 11.08 -18.50 -0.52
N ILE A 208 10.30 -17.73 -1.27
CA ILE A 208 10.38 -16.28 -1.13
C ILE A 208 9.69 -15.82 0.16
N TRP A 209 8.46 -16.26 0.44
CA TRP A 209 7.68 -15.71 1.57
C TRP A 209 8.02 -16.35 2.90
N GLU A 210 8.24 -17.67 2.95
CA GLU A 210 8.46 -18.37 4.20
C GLU A 210 9.93 -18.44 4.60
N THR A 211 10.86 -18.39 3.63
CA THR A 211 12.31 -18.39 3.94
C THR A 211 12.94 -17.01 3.78
N ILE A 212 12.97 -16.43 2.57
CA ILE A 212 13.74 -15.20 2.29
C ILE A 212 13.21 -14.00 3.09
N LEU A 213 11.90 -13.75 3.05
CA LEU A 213 11.32 -12.61 3.78
C LEU A 213 11.44 -12.76 5.30
N ASN A 214 11.27 -13.97 5.84
CA ASN A 214 11.43 -14.22 7.27
C ASN A 214 12.90 -14.07 7.74
N ILE A 215 13.87 -14.53 6.94
CA ILE A 215 15.29 -14.29 7.21
C ILE A 215 15.58 -12.78 7.21
N LEU A 216 15.09 -12.07 6.18
CA LEU A 216 15.27 -10.63 6.08
C LEU A 216 14.60 -9.88 7.23
N ALA A 217 13.40 -10.30 7.64
CA ALA A 217 12.69 -9.75 8.79
C ALA A 217 13.47 -9.91 10.08
N GLU A 218 14.00 -11.12 10.33
CA GLU A 218 14.80 -11.41 11.52
C GLU A 218 16.08 -10.57 11.55
N LEU A 219 16.81 -10.50 10.43
CA LEU A 219 18.06 -9.73 10.32
C LEU A 219 17.85 -8.22 10.45
N THR A 220 16.66 -7.72 10.09
CA THR A 220 16.29 -6.31 10.17
C THR A 220 15.53 -5.94 11.45
N TYR A 221 15.37 -6.89 12.38
CA TYR A 221 14.55 -6.75 13.60
C TYR A 221 13.08 -6.43 13.31
N PHE A 222 12.55 -6.78 12.14
CA PHE A 222 11.16 -6.55 11.77
C PHE A 222 10.25 -7.61 12.41
N ALA A 223 9.32 -7.16 13.26
CA ALA A 223 8.43 -8.08 13.99
C ALA A 223 7.15 -8.42 13.23
N ASP A 224 6.71 -7.58 12.28
CA ASP A 224 5.51 -7.86 11.48
C ASP A 224 5.81 -8.88 10.38
N ARG A 225 5.63 -10.17 10.68
CA ARG A 225 5.92 -11.27 9.76
C ARG A 225 4.71 -11.74 8.96
N SER A 226 3.65 -10.95 8.92
CA SER A 226 2.41 -11.29 8.20
C SER A 226 2.52 -11.02 6.70
N PHE A 227 3.47 -11.69 6.03
CA PHE A 227 3.70 -11.58 4.58
C PHE A 227 2.59 -12.26 3.75
N TYR A 228 1.94 -13.28 4.32
CA TYR A 228 0.85 -14.02 3.71
C TYR A 228 -0.14 -14.48 4.78
N ASP A 229 -1.33 -14.90 4.34
CA ASP A 229 -2.37 -15.49 5.18
C ASP A 229 -2.74 -16.89 4.64
N ALA A 230 -3.77 -17.54 5.17
CA ALA A 230 -4.24 -18.85 4.74
C ALA A 230 -4.91 -18.85 3.34
N TRP A 231 -4.18 -18.39 2.32
CA TRP A 231 -4.65 -18.21 0.94
C TRP A 231 -5.13 -19.52 0.30
N TRP A 232 -4.60 -20.67 0.74
CA TRP A 232 -5.03 -22.00 0.27
C TRP A 232 -6.48 -22.35 0.66
N ASN A 233 -7.06 -21.65 1.65
CA ASN A 233 -8.46 -21.79 2.05
C ASN A 233 -9.37 -20.72 1.41
N SER A 234 -8.85 -19.91 0.48
CA SER A 234 -9.63 -18.85 -0.15
C SER A 234 -10.72 -19.41 -1.06
N VAL A 235 -11.94 -18.89 -0.90
CA VAL A 235 -13.10 -19.31 -1.71
C VAL A 235 -13.37 -18.38 -2.89
N SER A 236 -12.78 -17.18 -2.88
CA SER A 236 -12.90 -16.18 -3.94
C SER A 236 -11.51 -15.71 -4.41
N TRP A 237 -11.46 -15.23 -5.64
CA TRP A 237 -10.21 -14.76 -6.24
C TRP A 237 -9.70 -13.45 -5.59
N ASP A 238 -10.61 -12.57 -5.15
CA ASP A 238 -10.27 -11.39 -4.34
C ASP A 238 -9.56 -11.77 -3.04
N GLN A 239 -10.11 -12.76 -2.32
CA GLN A 239 -9.52 -13.23 -1.08
C GLN A 239 -8.13 -13.83 -1.34
N PHE A 240 -8.01 -14.69 -2.35
CA PHE A 240 -6.73 -15.30 -2.72
C PHE A 240 -5.65 -14.25 -3.00
N ALA A 241 -5.95 -13.22 -3.80
CA ALA A 241 -4.96 -12.21 -4.15
C ALA A 241 -4.53 -11.33 -2.98
N ARG A 242 -5.43 -11.10 -2.00
CA ARG A 242 -5.11 -10.37 -0.76
C ARG A 242 -4.22 -11.20 0.15
N ASP A 243 -4.53 -12.49 0.28
CA ASP A 243 -3.92 -13.37 1.27
C ASP A 243 -2.60 -13.98 0.77
N TRP A 244 -2.41 -14.12 -0.56
CA TRP A 244 -1.21 -14.71 -1.18
C TRP A 244 0.06 -13.85 -1.03
N ASN A 245 -0.06 -12.53 -1.20
CA ASN A 245 1.05 -11.58 -1.15
C ASN A 245 0.55 -10.25 -0.54
N ARG A 246 0.49 -10.23 0.79
CA ARG A 246 -0.01 -9.09 1.54
C ARG A 246 0.82 -7.82 1.30
N PRO A 247 2.18 -7.83 1.30
CA PRO A 247 2.96 -6.62 1.07
C PRO A 247 2.61 -5.91 -0.24
N VAL A 248 2.51 -6.67 -1.34
CA VAL A 248 2.16 -6.10 -2.66
C VAL A 248 0.70 -5.67 -2.69
N HIS A 249 -0.22 -6.46 -2.12
CA HIS A 249 -1.63 -6.09 -2.06
C HIS A 249 -1.84 -4.76 -1.31
N ILE A 250 -1.24 -4.61 -0.12
CA ILE A 250 -1.34 -3.39 0.69
C ILE A 250 -0.72 -2.20 -0.06
N PHE A 251 0.41 -2.40 -0.74
CA PHE A 251 1.02 -1.36 -1.58
C PHE A 251 0.08 -0.89 -2.69
N LEU A 252 -0.46 -1.83 -3.48
CA LEU A 252 -1.38 -1.54 -4.58
C LEU A 252 -2.65 -0.86 -4.06
N LEU A 253 -3.22 -1.35 -2.96
CA LEU A 253 -4.41 -0.77 -2.34
C LEU A 253 -4.18 0.67 -1.89
N ARG A 254 -3.07 0.93 -1.17
CA ARG A 254 -2.78 2.24 -0.58
C ARG A 254 -2.30 3.26 -1.60
N HIS A 255 -1.33 2.89 -2.45
CA HIS A 255 -0.66 3.85 -3.33
C HIS A 255 -1.28 3.95 -4.71
N VAL A 256 -1.95 2.90 -5.19
CA VAL A 256 -2.52 2.88 -6.55
C VAL A 256 -4.01 3.05 -6.50
N TYR A 257 -4.73 2.18 -5.80
CA TYR A 257 -6.19 2.19 -5.76
C TYR A 257 -6.73 3.45 -5.05
N HIS A 258 -6.33 3.67 -3.79
CA HIS A 258 -6.79 4.84 -3.03
C HIS A 258 -6.29 6.16 -3.64
N SER A 259 -5.06 6.21 -4.15
CA SER A 259 -4.55 7.40 -4.83
C SER A 259 -5.32 7.67 -6.14
N SER A 260 -5.66 6.65 -6.93
CA SER A 260 -6.45 6.82 -8.15
C SER A 260 -7.85 7.36 -7.83
N ILE A 261 -8.51 6.84 -6.80
CA ILE A 261 -9.83 7.34 -6.39
C ILE A 261 -9.73 8.78 -5.89
N SER A 262 -8.72 9.09 -5.06
CA SER A 262 -8.57 10.40 -4.44
C SER A 262 -8.13 11.48 -5.42
N SER A 263 -7.09 11.20 -6.20
CA SER A 263 -6.44 12.17 -7.09
C SER A 263 -7.13 12.29 -8.45
N LEU A 264 -7.58 11.16 -9.02
CA LEU A 264 -8.18 11.11 -10.36
C LEU A 264 -9.71 11.05 -10.32
N LYS A 265 -10.35 11.01 -9.14
CA LYS A 265 -11.81 10.97 -8.93
C LYS A 265 -12.54 9.93 -9.81
N VAL A 266 -11.87 8.81 -10.08
CA VAL A 266 -12.39 7.73 -10.93
C VAL A 266 -13.29 6.77 -10.16
N ASN A 267 -14.23 6.15 -10.88
CA ASN A 267 -15.13 5.15 -10.31
C ASN A 267 -14.35 3.91 -9.81
N LYS A 268 -14.92 3.19 -8.85
CA LYS A 268 -14.33 1.99 -8.22
C LYS A 268 -13.89 0.95 -9.25
N HIS A 269 -14.72 0.66 -10.26
CA HIS A 269 -14.37 -0.28 -11.33
C HIS A 269 -13.16 0.16 -12.13
N THR A 270 -13.06 1.46 -12.45
CA THR A 270 -11.92 2.01 -13.19
C THR A 270 -10.65 1.98 -12.34
N ALA A 271 -10.75 2.27 -11.04
CA ALA A 271 -9.62 2.16 -10.11
C ALA A 271 -9.10 0.72 -9.99
N THR A 272 -9.99 -0.27 -9.94
CA THR A 272 -9.62 -1.70 -10.01
C THR A 272 -8.91 -2.01 -11.32
N LEU A 273 -9.47 -1.61 -12.47
CA LEU A 273 -8.86 -1.84 -13.78
C LEU A 273 -7.46 -1.23 -13.87
N ILE A 274 -7.27 0.01 -13.41
CA ILE A 274 -5.96 0.68 -13.37
C ILE A 274 -4.98 -0.11 -12.50
N THR A 275 -5.42 -0.58 -11.34
CA THR A 275 -4.58 -1.35 -10.41
C THR A 275 -4.12 -2.67 -11.03
N PHE A 276 -5.04 -3.40 -11.67
CA PHE A 276 -4.73 -4.65 -12.38
C PHE A 276 -3.83 -4.41 -13.58
N PHE A 277 -4.10 -3.37 -14.37
CA PHE A 277 -3.30 -3.03 -15.53
C PHE A 277 -1.87 -2.65 -15.15
N LEU A 278 -1.68 -1.83 -14.11
CA LEU A 278 -0.36 -1.48 -13.61
C LEU A 278 0.38 -2.74 -13.14
N SER A 279 -0.29 -3.61 -12.38
CA SER A 279 0.28 -4.89 -11.94
C SER A 279 0.72 -5.74 -13.14
N ALA A 280 -0.13 -5.87 -14.16
CA ALA A 280 0.16 -6.63 -15.39
C ALA A 280 1.36 -6.06 -16.15
N CYS A 281 1.48 -4.74 -16.26
CA CYS A 281 2.64 -4.07 -16.86
C CYS A 281 3.94 -4.34 -16.11
N VAL A 282 3.91 -4.30 -14.76
CA VAL A 282 5.08 -4.62 -13.93
C VAL A 282 5.50 -6.08 -14.13
N HIS A 283 4.55 -7.01 -14.16
CA HIS A 283 4.85 -8.43 -14.41
C HIS A 283 5.46 -8.66 -15.80
N GLU A 284 4.90 -8.05 -16.86
CA GLU A 284 5.48 -8.13 -18.21
C GLU A 284 6.87 -7.47 -18.27
N LEU A 285 7.10 -6.36 -17.55
CA LEU A 285 8.40 -5.71 -17.45
C LEU A 285 9.44 -6.64 -16.79
N VAL A 286 9.09 -7.32 -15.70
CA VAL A 286 9.97 -8.29 -15.04
C VAL A 286 10.29 -9.45 -15.99
N MET A 287 9.29 -9.98 -16.70
CA MET A 287 9.51 -11.03 -17.70
C MET A 287 10.39 -10.56 -18.86
N TRP A 288 10.22 -9.31 -19.30
CA TRP A 288 11.06 -8.72 -20.33
C TRP A 288 12.52 -8.57 -19.85
N CYS A 289 12.76 -8.14 -18.62
CA CYS A 289 14.10 -8.06 -18.04
C CYS A 289 14.78 -9.44 -17.95
N LEU A 290 14.04 -10.49 -17.58
CA LEU A 290 14.57 -11.85 -17.44
C LEU A 290 14.80 -12.54 -18.79
N PHE A 291 13.80 -12.54 -19.68
CA PHE A 291 13.85 -13.29 -20.94
C PHE A 291 14.31 -12.48 -22.14
N LYS A 292 14.49 -11.16 -21.98
CA LYS A 292 14.84 -10.19 -23.04
C LYS A 292 13.90 -10.24 -24.24
N LYS A 293 12.66 -10.68 -24.05
CA LYS A 293 11.60 -10.74 -25.07
C LYS A 293 10.28 -10.23 -24.52
N LEU A 294 9.65 -9.32 -25.25
CA LEU A 294 8.30 -8.85 -24.99
C LEU A 294 7.32 -9.78 -25.70
N ARG A 295 6.38 -10.40 -24.97
CA ARG A 295 5.40 -11.35 -25.54
C ARG A 295 3.96 -10.91 -25.31
N GLY A 296 3.68 -10.21 -24.22
CA GLY A 296 2.35 -9.73 -23.84
C GLY A 296 1.38 -10.82 -23.36
N TYR A 297 1.82 -12.09 -23.30
CA TYR A 297 0.96 -13.19 -22.85
C TYR A 297 0.52 -13.01 -21.40
N LEU A 298 1.43 -12.57 -20.53
CA LEU A 298 1.15 -12.41 -19.12
C LEU A 298 0.19 -11.24 -18.89
N LEU A 299 0.42 -10.13 -19.60
CA LEU A 299 -0.47 -8.97 -19.57
C LEU A 299 -1.90 -9.34 -20.00
N PHE A 300 -2.05 -10.05 -21.11
CA PHE A 300 -3.37 -10.45 -21.60
C PHE A 300 -4.06 -11.41 -20.62
N LEU A 301 -3.37 -12.47 -20.18
CA LEU A 301 -3.94 -13.46 -19.26
C LEU A 301 -4.35 -12.84 -17.93
N GLN A 302 -3.56 -11.91 -17.39
CA GLN A 302 -3.88 -11.23 -16.13
C GLN A 302 -5.07 -10.28 -16.28
N MET A 303 -5.22 -9.60 -17.42
CA MET A 303 -6.42 -8.80 -17.70
C MET A 303 -7.68 -9.67 -17.87
N CYS A 304 -7.54 -10.90 -18.38
CA CYS A 304 -8.62 -11.87 -18.46
C CYS A 304 -9.07 -12.42 -17.09
N GLN A 305 -8.36 -12.12 -15.99
CA GLN A 305 -8.77 -12.52 -14.64
C GLN A 305 -9.78 -11.55 -14.02
N LEU A 306 -9.94 -10.34 -14.57
CA LEU A 306 -10.91 -9.33 -14.09
C LEU A 306 -12.38 -9.80 -14.05
N PRO A 307 -12.90 -10.63 -14.99
CA PRO A 307 -14.27 -11.13 -14.93
C PRO A 307 -14.49 -12.19 -13.85
N VAL A 308 -13.42 -12.79 -13.32
CA VAL A 308 -13.45 -13.80 -12.26
C VAL A 308 -13.39 -13.15 -10.87
N TYR A 309 -13.09 -11.84 -10.84
CA TYR A 309 -12.98 -10.99 -9.66
C TYR A 309 -14.32 -10.49 -9.14
#